data_AF-A0A7X0UC58-F1
#
_entry.id   AF-A0A7X0UC58-F1
#
_cell.length_a   1.000
_cell.length_b   1.000
_cell.length_c   1.000
_cell.angle_alpha   90.00
_cell.angle_beta   90.00
_cell.angle_gamma   90.00
#
_symmetry.space_group_name_H-M   'P 1'
#
loop_
_entity.id
_entity.type
_entity.pdbx_description
1 polymer ?
#
loop_
_entity_poly.entity_id
_entity_poly.type
_entity_poly.pdbx_seq_one_letter_code
_entity_poly.pdbx_strand_id
1 'polypeptide(L)'
;MSVAAKKALCAALLLPLCAAVPPALALCLDGRAPPVAQEAAAASGVVVAEVTQAELLREDPADPDGITATLYVLKVLRTVRGALPPGLALYSENTSARFPMEVGGRYLLLLSRDRNYRYFVDACGNSGLLSQRQEVLKTLGGPKSLP
;
A
#
# COMPACT_ATOMS: atom_id res chain seq x y z
N MET A 1 0.36 77.49 0.94
CA MET A 1 -0.32 76.61 1.91
C MET A 1 0.51 75.33 1.99
N SER A 2 1.03 75.06 3.18
CA SER A 2 2.01 74.01 3.48
C SER A 2 1.29 72.80 4.08
N VAL A 3 1.58 71.58 3.62
CA VAL A 3 1.48 70.36 4.46
C VAL A 3 2.59 69.38 4.06
N ALA A 4 3.21 68.87 5.12
CA ALA A 4 4.47 68.16 5.25
C ALA A 4 4.54 66.74 4.66
N ALA A 5 5.78 66.32 4.41
CA ALA A 5 6.20 64.94 4.31
C ALA A 5 6.02 64.18 5.65
N LYS A 6 5.60 62.91 5.59
CA LYS A 6 5.93 61.88 6.59
C LYS A 6 6.24 60.56 5.90
N LYS A 7 7.49 60.12 6.07
CA LYS A 7 7.93 58.74 5.81
C LYS A 7 7.30 57.83 6.88
N ALA A 8 6.83 56.65 6.50
CA ALA A 8 6.79 55.49 7.39
C ALA A 8 6.90 54.20 6.56
N LEU A 9 8.05 53.57 6.74
CA LEU A 9 8.43 52.23 6.35
C LEU A 9 7.54 51.19 7.05
N CYS A 10 6.96 50.25 6.30
CA CYS A 10 6.59 48.92 6.82
C CYS A 10 6.61 47.93 5.64
N ALA A 11 7.81 47.57 5.23
CA ALA A 11 8.04 46.26 4.63
C ALA A 11 8.05 45.22 5.76
N ALA A 12 7.57 44.02 5.43
CA ALA A 12 7.74 42.75 6.13
C ALA A 12 6.52 42.19 6.88
N LEU A 13 6.33 40.90 6.63
CA LEU A 13 5.52 39.89 7.33
C LEU A 13 4.00 39.89 7.08
N LEU A 14 3.61 39.24 5.99
CA LEU A 14 2.53 38.26 6.07
C LEU A 14 3.08 36.92 5.53
N LEU A 15 3.33 36.01 6.47
CA LEU A 15 3.86 34.67 6.24
C LEU A 15 3.06 33.93 5.16
N PRO A 16 3.68 33.11 4.29
CA PRO A 16 2.94 32.12 3.53
C PRO A 16 2.50 31.02 4.49
N LEU A 17 1.31 31.17 5.07
CA LEU A 17 0.65 30.15 5.88
C LEU A 17 0.00 29.11 4.95
N CYS A 18 0.82 28.41 4.17
CA CYS A 18 0.35 27.30 3.33
C CYS A 18 1.42 26.22 3.24
N ALA A 19 0.97 24.98 3.40
CA ALA A 19 1.66 23.72 3.14
C ALA A 19 2.53 23.13 4.27
N ALA A 20 1.96 23.00 5.47
CA ALA A 20 2.23 21.82 6.29
C ALA A 20 0.98 20.92 6.26
N VAL A 21 0.67 20.35 5.09
CA VAL A 21 -0.29 19.24 5.03
C VAL A 21 0.44 18.05 5.65
N PRO A 22 0.00 17.51 6.80
CA PRO A 22 0.60 16.28 7.32
C PRO A 22 0.46 15.19 6.26
N PRO A 23 1.49 14.35 6.04
CA PRO A 23 1.38 13.25 5.10
C PRO A 23 0.16 12.41 5.50
N ALA A 24 -0.70 12.11 4.52
CA ALA A 24 -1.83 11.22 4.73
C ALA A 24 -1.27 9.84 5.11
N LEU A 25 -1.11 9.60 6.41
CA LEU A 25 -0.80 8.29 6.93
C LEU A 25 -2.06 7.44 6.71
N ALA A 26 -1.94 6.38 5.91
CA ALA A 26 -2.97 5.36 5.84
C ALA A 26 -3.18 4.83 7.27
N LEU A 27 -4.28 5.23 7.90
CA LEU A 27 -4.57 4.90 9.29
C LEU A 27 -5.51 3.69 9.32
N CYS A 28 -5.00 2.58 9.84
CA CYS A 28 -5.81 1.42 10.18
C CYS A 28 -6.62 1.75 11.44
N LEU A 29 -7.79 2.36 11.26
CA LEU A 29 -8.67 2.85 12.33
C LEU A 29 -9.22 1.73 13.24
N ASP A 30 -9.14 0.50 12.78
CA ASP A 30 -9.52 -0.69 13.55
C ASP A 30 -8.41 -1.19 14.49
N GLY A 31 -7.23 -0.55 14.48
CA GLY A 31 -6.07 -0.95 15.28
C GLY A 31 -5.53 -2.33 14.93
N ARG A 32 -5.93 -2.91 13.79
CA ARG A 32 -5.47 -4.25 13.40
C ARG A 32 -4.00 -4.20 13.01
N ALA A 33 -3.22 -5.03 13.71
CA ALA A 33 -1.87 -5.42 13.33
C ALA A 33 -1.77 -6.93 13.61
N PRO A 34 -2.28 -7.78 12.70
CA PRO A 34 -2.37 -9.21 12.97
C PRO A 34 -0.97 -9.79 13.20
N PRO A 35 -0.79 -10.68 14.20
CA PRO A 35 0.44 -11.44 14.35
C PRO A 35 0.78 -12.20 13.06
N VAL A 36 2.05 -12.21 12.67
CA VAL A 36 2.53 -12.82 11.42
C VAL A 36 2.01 -14.24 11.22
N ALA A 37 2.09 -15.08 12.25
CA ALA A 37 1.64 -16.47 12.19
C ALA A 37 0.13 -16.58 11.96
N GLN A 38 -0.67 -15.70 12.57
CA GLN A 38 -2.12 -15.69 12.43
C GLN A 38 -2.52 -15.27 11.01
N GLU A 39 -1.93 -14.18 10.50
CA GLU A 39 -2.22 -13.70 9.15
C GLU A 39 -1.80 -14.74 8.10
N ALA A 40 -0.61 -15.33 8.23
CA ALA A 40 -0.13 -16.34 7.29
C ALA A 40 -0.94 -17.64 7.34
N ALA A 41 -1.50 -18.01 8.50
CA ALA A 41 -2.38 -19.16 8.62
C ALA A 41 -3.70 -18.95 7.86
N ALA A 42 -4.26 -17.74 7.93
CA ALA A 42 -5.49 -17.34 7.26
C ALA A 42 -5.29 -16.98 5.77
N ALA A 43 -4.08 -16.66 5.35
CA ALA A 43 -3.77 -16.27 3.98
C ALA A 43 -4.05 -17.42 2.98
N SER A 44 -4.59 -17.06 1.82
CA SER A 44 -4.74 -17.96 0.67
C SER A 44 -3.38 -18.37 0.08
N GLY A 45 -2.33 -17.59 0.35
CA GLY A 45 -0.95 -17.97 0.10
C GLY A 45 0.02 -16.85 0.49
N VAL A 46 1.29 -17.20 0.64
CA VAL A 46 2.34 -16.25 1.01
C VAL A 46 3.49 -16.38 0.04
N VAL A 47 3.89 -15.27 -0.59
CA VAL A 47 4.89 -15.26 -1.66
C VAL A 47 5.87 -14.11 -1.51
N VAL A 48 7.07 -14.33 -2.05
CA VAL A 48 7.92 -13.25 -2.53
C VAL A 48 7.69 -13.12 -4.03
N ALA A 49 7.28 -11.94 -4.47
CA ALA A 49 6.95 -11.68 -5.87
C ALA A 49 7.51 -10.33 -6.34
N GLU A 50 7.71 -10.22 -7.64
CA GLU A 50 8.09 -8.99 -8.33
C GLU A 50 6.92 -8.47 -9.14
N VAL A 51 6.64 -7.16 -9.06
CA VAL A 51 5.61 -6.54 -9.89
C VAL A 51 6.16 -6.34 -11.29
N THR A 52 5.50 -6.92 -12.29
CA THR A 52 5.91 -6.84 -13.69
C THR A 52 5.11 -5.83 -14.49
N GLN A 53 3.87 -5.54 -14.08
CA GLN A 53 2.98 -4.58 -14.72
C GLN A 53 2.00 -4.01 -13.69
N ALA A 54 1.56 -2.77 -13.92
CA ALA A 54 0.44 -2.14 -13.23
C ALA A 54 -0.51 -1.55 -14.28
N GLU A 55 -1.81 -1.82 -14.14
CA GLU A 55 -2.85 -1.34 -15.05
C GLU A 55 -3.96 -0.67 -14.25
N LEU A 56 -4.32 0.57 -14.63
CA LEU A 56 -5.46 1.27 -14.04
C LEU A 56 -6.75 0.80 -14.71
N LEU A 57 -7.64 0.23 -13.90
CA LEU A 57 -8.95 -0.25 -14.33
C LEU A 57 -9.98 0.87 -14.24
N ARG A 58 -10.87 0.91 -15.24
CA ARG A 58 -11.96 1.89 -15.39
C ARG A 58 -13.25 1.16 -15.70
N GLU A 59 -13.69 0.37 -14.73
CA GLU A 59 -14.81 -0.56 -14.91
C GLU A 59 -16.18 0.11 -14.71
N ASP A 60 -16.22 1.22 -13.96
CA ASP A 60 -17.43 1.98 -13.65
C ASP A 60 -17.31 3.43 -14.15
N PRO A 61 -18.09 3.83 -15.17
CA PRO A 61 -18.14 5.22 -15.65
C PRO A 61 -18.67 6.23 -14.61
N ALA A 62 -19.35 5.75 -13.56
CA ALA A 62 -19.87 6.60 -12.48
C ALA A 62 -18.86 6.81 -11.35
N ASP A 63 -17.69 6.17 -11.38
CA ASP A 63 -16.63 6.38 -10.40
C ASP A 63 -16.12 7.84 -10.47
N PRO A 64 -16.09 8.59 -9.36
CA PRO A 64 -15.75 10.01 -9.37
C PRO A 64 -14.29 10.27 -9.76
N ASP A 65 -13.38 9.33 -9.49
CA ASP A 65 -11.97 9.40 -9.86
C ASP A 65 -11.72 8.81 -11.26
N GLY A 66 -12.74 8.16 -11.84
CA GLY A 66 -12.66 7.44 -13.11
C GLY A 66 -11.70 6.25 -13.07
N ILE A 67 -11.32 5.78 -11.87
CA ILE A 67 -10.39 4.67 -11.63
C ILE A 67 -10.99 3.78 -10.54
N THR A 68 -11.40 2.57 -10.91
CA THR A 68 -12.02 1.62 -9.97
C THR A 68 -10.97 0.84 -9.17
N ALA A 69 -9.85 0.50 -9.82
CA ALA A 69 -8.79 -0.29 -9.23
C ALA A 69 -7.47 -0.18 -9.99
N THR A 70 -6.41 -0.72 -9.40
CA THR A 70 -5.16 -1.05 -10.09
C THR A 70 -4.99 -2.57 -10.10
N LEU A 71 -4.77 -3.14 -11.29
CA LEU A 71 -4.39 -4.54 -11.47
C LEU A 71 -2.88 -4.66 -11.57
N TYR A 72 -2.26 -5.36 -10.62
CA TYR A 72 -0.83 -5.66 -10.65
C TYR A 72 -0.59 -7.06 -11.17
N VAL A 73 0.23 -7.21 -12.20
CA VAL A 73 0.69 -8.51 -12.68
C VAL A 73 2.01 -8.83 -11.99
N LEU A 74 2.06 -9.95 -11.27
CA LEU A 74 3.18 -10.34 -10.46
C LEU A 74 3.84 -11.61 -11.00
N LYS A 75 5.17 -11.63 -10.96
CA LYS A 75 5.98 -12.84 -11.13
C LYS A 75 6.33 -13.39 -9.75
N VAL A 76 5.87 -14.60 -9.44
CA VAL A 76 6.23 -15.29 -8.19
C VAL A 76 7.68 -15.72 -8.26
N LEU A 77 8.51 -15.22 -7.34
CA LEU A 77 9.92 -15.59 -7.22
C LEU A 77 10.10 -16.76 -6.24
N ARG A 78 9.31 -16.78 -5.17
CA ARG A 78 9.33 -17.82 -4.15
C ARG A 78 7.96 -17.95 -3.49
N THR A 79 7.47 -19.17 -3.38
CA THR A 79 6.31 -19.47 -2.54
C THR A 79 6.78 -19.84 -1.13
N VAL A 80 6.28 -19.14 -0.13
CA VAL A 80 6.54 -19.39 1.30
C VAL A 80 5.49 -20.33 1.88
N ARG A 81 4.22 -20.14 1.51
CA ARG A 81 3.09 -20.98 1.94
C ARG A 81 2.00 -21.04 0.85
N GLY A 82 1.32 -22.18 0.77
CA GLY A 82 0.24 -22.43 -0.18
C GLY A 82 0.74 -22.92 -1.53
N ALA A 83 -0.19 -23.06 -2.48
CA ALA A 83 0.09 -23.41 -3.86
C ALA A 83 -0.40 -22.26 -4.74
N LEU A 84 0.54 -21.56 -5.40
CA LEU A 84 0.25 -20.40 -6.23
C LEU A 84 0.91 -20.57 -7.59
N PRO A 85 0.25 -20.10 -8.67
CA PRO A 85 0.84 -20.12 -10.01
C PRO A 85 2.08 -19.22 -10.08
N PRO A 86 2.99 -19.45 -11.06
CA PRO A 86 4.20 -18.64 -11.23
C PRO A 86 3.92 -17.18 -11.63
N GLY A 87 2.73 -16.89 -12.16
CA GLY A 87 2.22 -15.55 -12.40
C GLY A 87 0.86 -15.37 -11.76
N LEU A 88 0.62 -14.22 -11.13
CA LEU A 88 -0.69 -13.88 -10.56
C LEU A 88 -1.07 -12.44 -10.88
N ALA A 89 -2.37 -12.18 -10.88
CA ALA A 89 -2.93 -10.84 -10.91
C ALA A 89 -3.43 -10.48 -9.50
N LEU A 90 -3.03 -9.31 -9.01
CA LEU A 90 -3.46 -8.77 -7.73
C LEU A 90 -4.33 -7.54 -7.99
N TYR A 91 -5.54 -7.57 -7.47
CA TYR A 91 -6.53 -6.52 -7.61
C TYR A 91 -6.46 -5.59 -6.40
N SER A 92 -6.12 -4.32 -6.62
CA SER A 92 -6.10 -3.29 -5.59
C SER A 92 -7.18 -2.27 -5.88
N GLU A 93 -8.28 -2.31 -5.13
CA GLU A 93 -9.34 -1.30 -5.23
C GLU A 93 -8.79 0.10 -5.01
N ASN A 94 -9.36 1.09 -5.71
CA ASN A 94 -8.97 2.48 -5.56
C ASN A 94 -9.60 3.13 -4.32
N THR A 95 -9.39 2.52 -3.15
CA THR A 95 -9.87 3.03 -1.86
C THR A 95 -8.70 3.50 -0.99
N SER A 96 -9.00 4.15 0.14
CA SER A 96 -7.97 4.52 1.13
C SER A 96 -7.22 3.31 1.72
N ALA A 97 -7.77 2.10 1.59
CA ALA A 97 -7.17 0.85 2.03
C ALA A 97 -6.26 0.19 0.97
N ARG A 98 -6.01 0.85 -0.16
CA ARG A 98 -5.15 0.33 -1.24
C ARG A 98 -3.72 0.06 -0.77
N PHE A 99 -3.11 -0.96 -1.34
CA PHE A 99 -1.70 -1.31 -1.11
C PHE A 99 -0.88 -0.92 -2.35
N PRO A 100 -0.26 0.28 -2.37
CA PRO A 100 0.47 0.74 -3.55
C PRO A 100 1.73 -0.09 -3.75
N MET A 101 1.99 -0.47 -5.01
CA MET A 101 3.19 -1.19 -5.40
C MET A 101 3.79 -0.59 -6.66
N GLU A 102 5.11 -0.69 -6.77
CA GLU A 102 5.87 -0.16 -7.89
C GLU A 102 6.27 -1.29 -8.84
N VAL A 103 6.19 -1.04 -10.14
CA VAL A 103 6.72 -1.96 -11.16
C VAL A 103 8.23 -2.14 -10.97
N GLY A 104 8.70 -3.39 -11.02
CA GLY A 104 10.05 -3.81 -10.67
C GLY A 104 10.29 -3.96 -9.17
N GLY A 105 9.35 -3.52 -8.33
CA GLY A 105 9.42 -3.70 -6.88
C GLY A 105 9.25 -5.16 -6.48
N ARG A 106 9.99 -5.58 -5.45
CA ARG A 106 9.91 -6.92 -4.86
C ARG A 106 9.26 -6.86 -3.50
N TYR A 107 8.27 -7.70 -3.28
CA TYR A 107 7.40 -7.65 -2.12
C TYR A 107 7.27 -9.02 -1.46
N LEU A 108 7.17 -9.02 -0.13
CA LEU A 108 6.55 -10.12 0.62
C LEU A 108 5.05 -9.85 0.67
N LEU A 109 4.25 -10.78 0.15
CA LEU A 109 2.81 -10.64 0.06
C LEU A 109 2.11 -11.80 0.77
N LEU A 110 1.24 -11.44 1.72
CA LEU A 110 0.28 -12.33 2.34
C LEU A 110 -1.06 -12.10 1.63
N LEU A 111 -1.42 -13.05 0.77
CA LEU A 111 -2.52 -12.88 -0.18
C LEU A 111 -3.84 -13.39 0.42
N SER A 112 -4.87 -12.58 0.30
CA SER A 112 -6.26 -12.92 0.59
C SER A 112 -7.07 -12.99 -0.69
N ARG A 113 -8.28 -13.56 -0.63
CA ARG A 113 -9.24 -13.56 -1.74
C ARG A 113 -10.48 -12.78 -1.38
N ASP A 114 -10.92 -11.91 -2.28
CA ASP A 114 -12.20 -11.21 -2.13
C ASP A 114 -13.39 -12.14 -2.46
N ARG A 115 -14.60 -11.60 -2.41
CA ARG A 115 -15.84 -12.35 -2.73
C ARG A 115 -15.91 -12.82 -4.18
N ASN A 116 -15.13 -12.22 -5.07
CA ASN A 116 -15.02 -12.59 -6.48
C ASN A 116 -13.81 -13.50 -6.74
N TYR A 117 -13.22 -14.06 -5.67
CA TYR A 117 -12.02 -14.90 -5.71
C TYR A 117 -10.78 -14.20 -6.30
N ARG A 118 -10.74 -12.87 -6.38
CA ARG A 118 -9.55 -12.13 -6.82
C ARG A 118 -8.56 -12.01 -5.68
N TYR A 119 -7.27 -12.13 -5.99
CA TYR A 119 -6.23 -11.91 -4.99
C TYR A 119 -6.12 -10.42 -4.65
N PHE A 120 -6.04 -10.11 -3.36
CA PHE A 120 -5.76 -8.78 -2.85
C PHE A 120 -4.83 -8.86 -1.64
N VAL A 121 -4.33 -7.71 -1.21
CA VAL A 121 -3.49 -7.56 -0.02
C VAL A 121 -4.17 -6.60 0.95
N ASP A 122 -4.22 -6.99 2.22
CA ASP A 122 -4.63 -6.10 3.30
C ASP A 122 -3.48 -5.11 3.58
N ALA A 123 -3.72 -3.82 3.36
CA ALA A 123 -2.71 -2.77 3.59
C ALA A 123 -2.32 -2.61 5.06
N CYS A 124 -3.15 -3.12 5.99
CA CYS A 124 -2.88 -3.13 7.43
C CYS A 124 -2.12 -4.39 7.89
N GLY A 125 -1.84 -5.32 6.98
CA GLY A 125 -1.17 -6.59 7.28
C GLY A 125 0.36 -6.52 7.28
N ASN A 126 0.98 -7.71 7.25
CA ASN A 126 2.43 -7.88 7.27
C ASN A 126 3.07 -7.84 5.87
N SER A 127 2.27 -7.60 4.82
CA SER A 127 2.77 -7.40 3.46
C SER A 127 3.63 -6.14 3.37
N GLY A 128 4.55 -6.08 2.41
CA GLY A 128 5.46 -4.94 2.26
C GLY A 128 6.59 -5.18 1.29
N LEU A 129 7.34 -4.11 1.02
CA LEU A 129 8.61 -4.21 0.30
C LEU A 129 9.51 -5.25 0.97
N LEU A 130 10.08 -6.14 0.17
CA LEU A 130 10.89 -7.24 0.67
C LEU A 130 12.08 -6.74 1.51
N SER A 131 12.66 -5.61 1.14
CA SER A 131 13.74 -4.95 1.88
C SER A 131 13.34 -4.55 3.32
N GLN A 132 12.07 -4.26 3.55
CA GLN A 132 11.53 -3.83 4.85
C GLN A 132 10.91 -4.99 5.64
N ARG A 133 10.55 -6.10 4.97
CA ARG A 133 9.86 -7.25 5.57
C ARG A 133 10.73 -8.50 5.72
N GLN A 134 12.05 -8.36 5.73
CA GLN A 134 12.96 -9.49 5.89
C GLN A 134 12.71 -10.27 7.20
N GLU A 135 12.40 -9.58 8.29
CA GLU A 135 12.16 -10.23 9.58
C GLU A 135 10.85 -11.02 9.60
N VAL A 136 9.81 -10.50 8.96
CA VAL A 136 8.55 -11.23 8.73
C VAL A 136 8.84 -12.49 7.92
N LEU A 137 9.60 -12.37 6.82
CA LEU A 137 9.96 -13.52 6.00
C LEU A 137 10.76 -14.59 6.76
N LYS A 138 11.69 -14.19 7.65
CA LYS A 138 12.41 -15.12 8.52
C LYS A 138 11.47 -15.83 9.48
N THR A 139 10.55 -15.10 10.10
CA THR A 139 9.53 -15.66 11.00
C THR A 139 8.69 -16.73 10.29
N LEU A 140 8.33 -16.50 9.03
CA LEU A 140 7.58 -17.44 8.21
C LEU A 140 8.41 -18.65 7.72
N GLY A 141 9.73 -18.49 7.63
CA GLY A 141 10.68 -19.52 7.18
C GLY A 141 11.38 -20.29 8.31
N GLY A 142 11.14 -19.91 9.57
CA GLY A 142 11.69 -20.60 10.75
C GLY A 142 11.15 -22.03 10.90
N PRO A 143 11.83 -22.90 11.66
CA PRO A 143 11.39 -24.27 11.87
C PRO A 143 9.95 -24.28 12.40
N LYS A 144 9.06 -24.99 11.70
CA LYS A 144 7.67 -25.20 12.10
C LYS A 144 7.63 -25.81 13.51
N SER A 145 7.35 -25.03 14.52
CA SER A 145 6.64 -25.54 15.70
C SER A 145 5.15 -25.38 15.43
N LEU A 146 4.54 -26.38 14.82
CA LEU A 146 3.09 -26.57 14.92
C LEU A 146 2.84 -27.41 16.21
N PRO A 147 1.82 -27.09 17.02
CA PRO A 147 1.36 -28.00 18.07
C PRO A 147 0.84 -29.32 17.49
#